data_AF-A0A3D1ASY2-F1
#
_entry.id   AF-A0A3D1ASY2-F1
#
_cell.length_a   1.000
_cell.length_b   1.000
_cell.length_c   1.000
_cell.angle_alpha   90.00
_cell.angle_beta   90.00
_cell.angle_gamma   90.00
#
_symmetry.space_group_name_H-M   'P 1'
#
loop_
_entity.id
_entity.type
_entity.pdbx_description
1 polymer ?
#
loop_
_entity_poly.entity_id
_entity_poly.type
_entity_poly.pdbx_seq_one_letter_code
_entity_poly.pdbx_strand_id
1 'polypeptide(L)' 'MEFRVKVEYDAETQSYSAMCPELPGCASAGDTEAEAREGLEEAIRLYLQPSAI' A
#
# COMPACT_ATOMS: atom_id res chain seq x y z
N MET A 1 -2.11 -5.62 -14.07
CA MET A 1 -1.62 -6.50 -13.01
C MET A 1 -2.59 -6.36 -11.86
N GLU A 2 -3.18 -7.46 -11.40
CA GLU A 2 -4.00 -7.45 -10.20
C GLU A 2 -3.10 -7.88 -9.05
N PHE A 3 -2.77 -6.93 -8.17
CA PHE A 3 -1.99 -7.21 -6.99
C PHE A 3 -2.94 -7.50 -5.83
N ARG A 4 -2.69 -8.58 -5.08
CA ARG A 4 -3.42 -8.82 -3.84
C ARG A 4 -2.97 -7.81 -2.79
N VAL A 5 -3.91 -7.08 -2.24
CA VAL A 5 -3.67 -6.14 -1.14
C VAL A 5 -4.34 -6.71 0.11
N LYS A 6 -3.59 -6.75 1.20
CA LYS A 6 -4.09 -7.10 2.51
C LYS A 6 -4.22 -5.81 3.31
N VAL A 7 -5.45 -5.46 3.66
CA VAL A 7 -5.74 -4.29 4.50
C VAL A 7 -6.15 -4.81 5.87
N GLU A 8 -5.44 -4.38 6.90
CA GLU A 8 -5.75 -4.68 8.29
C GLU A 8 -5.93 -3.36 9.04
N TYR A 9 -7.02 -3.26 9.81
CA TYR A 9 -7.25 -2.11 10.66
C TYR A 9 -6.58 -2.34 12.00
N ASP A 10 -5.70 -1.42 12.37
CA ASP A 10 -4.94 -1.48 13.60
C ASP A 10 -5.62 -0.59 14.64
N ALA A 11 -6.24 -1.23 15.64
CA ALA A 11 -7.00 -0.52 16.66
C ALA A 11 -6.10 0.21 17.67
N GLU A 12 -4.82 -0.15 17.77
CA GLU A 12 -3.86 0.52 18.66
C GLU A 12 -3.42 1.87 18.07
N THR A 13 -3.14 1.91 16.77
CA THR A 13 -2.76 3.15 16.07
C THR A 13 -3.96 3.88 15.46
N GLN A 14 -5.16 3.29 15.55
CA GLN A 14 -6.40 3.79 14.94
C GLN A 14 -6.27 4.05 13.44
N SER A 15 -5.48 3.22 12.76
CA SER A 15 -5.15 3.40 11.34
C SER A 15 -5.24 2.10 10.56
N TYR A 16 -5.49 2.22 9.26
CA TYR A 16 -5.49 1.13 8.30
C TYR A 16 -4.07 0.92 7.78
N SER A 17 -3.60 -0.33 7.84
CA SER A 17 -2.36 -0.77 7.19
C SER A 17 -2.69 -1.60 5.96
N ALA A 18 -2.29 -1.14 4.80
CA ALA A 18 -2.39 -1.84 3.52
C ALA A 18 -1.01 -2.36 3.10
N MET A 19 -0.87 -3.67 2.91
CA MET A 19 0.37 -4.31 2.48
C MET A 19 0.13 -5.21 1.28
N CYS A 20 1.06 -5.20 0.33
CA CYS A 20 1.04 -6.11 -0.81
C CYS A 20 1.97 -7.31 -0.56
N PRO A 21 1.47 -8.56 -0.51
CA PRO A 21 2.33 -9.76 -0.36
C PRO A 21 3.21 -10.02 -1.57
N GLU A 22 2.81 -9.54 -2.76
CA GLU A 22 3.51 -9.78 -4.02
C GLU A 22 4.69 -8.84 -4.26
N LEU A 23 4.67 -7.67 -3.60
CA LEU A 23 5.73 -6.67 -3.68
C LEU A 23 6.32 -6.47 -2.28
N PRO A 24 7.29 -7.32 -1.87
CA PRO A 24 7.91 -7.19 -0.56
C PRO A 24 8.57 -5.82 -0.44
N GLY A 25 8.09 -5.02 0.51
CA GLY A 25 8.50 -3.64 0.73
C GLY A 25 7.48 -2.58 0.33
N CYS A 26 6.40 -2.97 -0.37
CA CYS A 26 5.30 -2.07 -0.70
C CYS A 26 4.18 -2.22 0.34
N ALA A 27 4.20 -1.32 1.32
CA ALA A 27 3.15 -1.18 2.32
C ALA A 27 2.86 0.30 2.53
N SER A 28 1.61 0.61 2.84
CA SER A 28 1.14 1.96 3.15
C SER A 28 0.22 1.90 4.36
N ALA A 29 0.14 2.99 5.11
CA ALA A 29 -0.76 3.12 6.23
C ALA A 29 -1.48 4.48 6.15
N GLY A 30 -2.72 4.54 6.60
CA GLY A 30 -3.51 5.77 6.63
C GLY A 30 -4.67 5.67 7.62
N ASP A 31 -5.21 6.80 8.05
CA ASP A 31 -6.32 6.86 9.01
C ASP A 31 -7.62 6.25 8.45
N THR A 32 -7.71 6.15 7.13
CA THR A 32 -8.85 5.54 6.43
C THR A 32 -8.42 4.44 5.46
N GLU A 33 -9.32 3.50 5.20
CA GLU A 33 -9.12 2.42 4.22
C GLU A 33 -8.79 2.98 2.81
N ALA A 34 -9.38 4.14 2.47
CA ALA A 34 -9.12 4.85 1.23
C ALA A 34 -7.68 5.39 1.16
N GLU A 35 -7.20 6.07 2.20
CA GLU A 35 -5.82 6.57 2.25
C GLU A 35 -4.79 5.45 2.18
N ALA A 36 -4.96 4.39 2.97
CA ALA A 36 -4.03 3.26 2.97
C ALA A 36 -3.96 2.61 1.58
N ARG A 37 -5.11 2.50 0.89
CA ARG A 37 -5.17 1.97 -0.48
C ARG A 37 -4.52 2.92 -1.48
N GLU A 38 -4.81 4.22 -1.41
CA GLU A 38 -4.27 5.22 -2.33
C GLU A 38 -2.75 5.33 -2.22
N GLY A 39 -2.22 5.34 -0.99
CA GLY A 39 -0.78 5.34 -0.75
C GLY A 39 -0.10 4.07 -1.24
N LEU A 40 -0.75 2.91 -1.12
CA LEU A 40 -0.22 1.66 -1.69
C LEU A 40 -0.24 1.70 -3.23
N GLU A 41 -1.30 2.22 -3.84
CA GLU A 41 -1.44 2.35 -5.28
C GLU A 41 -0.35 3.27 -5.86
N GLU A 42 -0.08 4.39 -5.20
CA GLU A 42 1.03 5.30 -5.52
C GLU A 42 2.39 4.61 -5.35
N ALA A 43 2.60 3.87 -4.25
CA ALA A 43 3.84 3.14 -4.02
C ALA A 43 4.11 2.07 -5.09
N ILE A 44 3.07 1.34 -5.51
CA ILE A 44 3.14 0.36 -6.62
C ILE A 44 3.45 1.07 -7.94
N ARG A 45 2.80 2.21 -8.20
CA ARG A 45 3.05 3.02 -9.40
C ARG A 45 4.50 3.51 -9.45
N LEU A 46 5.03 3.99 -8.33
CA LEU A 46 6.42 4.40 -8.19
C LEU A 46 7.39 3.22 -8.33
N TYR A 47 7.04 2.05 -7.81
CA TYR A 47 7.83 0.83 -7.93
C TYR A 47 7.92 0.35 -9.39
N LEU A 48 6.82 0.44 -10.13
CA LEU A 48 6.73 0.06 -11.54
C LEU A 48 7.23 1.16 -12.49
N GLN A 49 7.44 2.38 -11.99
CA GLN A 49 8.01 3.43 -12.82
C GLN A 49 9.41 3.01 -13.26
N PRO A 50 9.68 2.97 -14.58
CA PRO A 50 11.03 2.74 -15.04
C PRO A 50 11.92 3.87 -14.51
N SER A 51 12.98 3.51 -13.79
CA SER A 51 14.11 4.41 -13.55
C SER A 51 14.60 4.85 -14.93
N ALA A 52 14.15 6.02 -15.38
CA ALA A 52 14.66 6.65 -16.58
C ALA A 52 16.13 7.00 -16.31
N ILE A 53 17.02 6.12 -16.74
CA ILE A 53 18.46 6.37 -16.86
C ILE A 53 18.86 6.29 -18.31
#